data_AF-A0A9Q0HF08-F1
#
_entry.id   AF-A0A9Q0HF08-F1
#
_cell.length_a   1.000
_cell.length_b   1.000
_cell.length_c   1.000
_cell.angle_alpha   90.00
_cell.angle_beta   90.00
_cell.angle_gamma   90.00
#
_symmetry.space_group_name_H-M   'P 1'
#
loop_
_entity.id
_entity.type
_entity.pdbx_description
1 polymer ?
#
loop_
_entity_poly.entity_id
_entity_poly.type
_entity_poly.pdbx_seq_one_letter_code
_entity_poly.pdbx_strand_id
1 'polypeptide(L)'
;MFSGVNLDRHGQLALRMSNHHRQIYNSFSGMKLDQTTENSVLVRDMVVVSKDGTGNFTIINDALVAAPINTNITDGYFMIYVVAGVYDEYVSIDKTKLNIMMIGEGIRKQ
;
A
#
# COMPACT_ATOMS: atom_id res chain seq x y z
N MET A 1 -5.55 12.83 4.30
CA MET A 1 -4.48 13.73 3.81
C MET A 1 -3.22 13.41 4.61
N PHE A 2 -2.10 13.11 3.96
CA PHE A 2 -0.84 12.83 4.66
C PHE A 2 -0.19 14.16 5.08
N SER A 3 -0.34 14.55 6.33
CA SER A 3 0.22 15.81 6.83
C SER A 3 1.74 15.70 6.98
N GLY A 4 2.49 16.64 6.37
CA GLY A 4 3.94 16.73 6.53
C GLY A 4 4.78 15.83 5.62
N VAL A 5 4.17 15.18 4.62
CA VAL A 5 4.88 14.31 3.67
C VAL A 5 5.19 15.10 2.39
N ASN A 6 6.45 15.02 1.92
CA ASN A 6 6.83 15.59 0.62
C ASN A 6 6.68 14.53 -0.47
N LEU A 7 6.30 14.97 -1.66
CA LEU A 7 6.35 14.15 -2.85
C LEU A 7 7.82 14.02 -3.30
N ASP A 8 8.20 12.86 -3.82
CA ASP A 8 9.50 12.63 -4.41
C ASP A 8 9.71 13.49 -5.67
N ARG A 9 10.88 13.36 -6.30
CA ARG A 9 11.25 14.11 -7.51
C ARG A 9 10.29 13.86 -8.69
N HIS A 10 9.44 12.84 -8.60
CA HIS A 10 8.47 12.45 -9.61
C HIS A 10 7.02 12.74 -9.19
N GLY A 11 6.81 13.46 -8.09
CA GLY A 11 5.48 13.77 -7.57
C GLY A 11 4.80 12.59 -6.88
N GLN A 12 5.54 11.54 -6.51
CA GLN A 12 5.01 10.34 -5.83
C GLN A 12 5.21 10.42 -4.32
N LEU A 13 4.36 9.74 -3.56
CA LEU A 13 4.49 9.68 -2.11
C LEU A 13 5.79 8.96 -1.72
N ALA A 14 6.64 9.60 -0.92
CA ALA A 14 7.85 8.95 -0.40
C ALA A 14 7.46 7.86 0.62
N LEU A 15 7.84 6.60 0.35
CA LEU A 15 7.52 5.45 1.20
C LEU A 15 8.80 4.87 1.83
N ARG A 16 8.72 4.50 3.11
CA ARG A 16 9.78 3.80 3.84
C ARG A 16 9.24 2.47 4.35
N MET A 17 9.92 1.36 4.05
CA MET A 17 9.47 0.01 4.37
C MET A 17 10.65 -0.95 4.55
N SER A 18 10.40 -2.16 5.08
CA SER A 18 11.42 -3.21 5.19
C SER A 18 11.97 -3.61 3.81
N ASN A 19 13.17 -4.21 3.78
CA ASN A 19 13.75 -4.69 2.51
C ASN A 19 12.87 -5.74 1.82
N HIS A 20 12.23 -6.62 2.60
CA HIS A 20 11.33 -7.63 2.08
C HIS A 20 10.11 -7.01 1.41
N HIS A 21 9.43 -6.09 2.09
CA HIS A 21 8.28 -5.37 1.53
C HIS A 21 8.67 -4.52 0.32
N ARG A 22 9.86 -3.90 0.34
CA ARG A 22 10.37 -3.13 -0.80
C ARG A 22 10.55 -4.00 -2.04
N GLN A 23 11.05 -5.22 -1.89
CA GLN A 23 11.21 -6.14 -3.02
C GLN A 23 9.86 -6.54 -3.62
N ILE A 24 8.86 -6.81 -2.78
CA ILE A 24 7.49 -7.11 -3.21
C ILE A 24 6.89 -5.89 -3.92
N TYR A 25 6.98 -4.70 -3.33
CA TYR A 25 6.47 -3.49 -3.96
C TYR A 25 7.11 -3.24 -5.34
N ASN A 26 8.43 -3.38 -5.44
CA ASN A 26 9.14 -3.17 -6.70
C ASN A 26 8.78 -4.23 -7.76
N SER A 27 8.51 -5.48 -7.37
CA SER A 27 8.15 -6.54 -8.33
C SER A 27 6.80 -6.30 -8.99
N PHE A 28 5.82 -5.80 -8.23
CA PHE A 28 4.48 -5.51 -8.77
C PHE A 28 4.44 -4.16 -9.48
N SER A 29 4.97 -3.10 -8.86
CA SER A 29 4.92 -1.74 -9.42
C SER A 29 5.80 -1.54 -10.65
N GLY A 30 6.84 -2.36 -10.83
CA GLY A 30 7.88 -2.11 -11.84
C GLY A 30 8.68 -0.83 -11.56
N MET A 31 8.46 -0.17 -10.42
CA MET A 31 9.18 1.02 -10.00
C MET A 31 10.19 0.65 -8.92
N LYS A 32 11.37 1.22 -9.00
CA LYS A 32 12.34 1.12 -7.91
C LYS A 32 12.02 2.18 -6.87
N LEU A 33 11.50 1.76 -5.72
CA LEU A 33 11.31 2.66 -4.59
C LEU A 33 12.67 3.15 -4.05
N ASP A 34 12.91 4.46 -4.16
CA ASP A 34 14.01 5.15 -3.49
C ASP A 34 13.54 5.62 -2.11
N GLN A 35 14.19 5.15 -1.04
CA GLN A 35 13.78 5.45 0.32
C GLN A 35 14.49 6.71 0.80
N THR A 36 13.74 7.79 1.01
CA THR A 36 14.22 8.96 1.76
C THR A 36 13.92 8.79 3.26
N THR A 37 14.89 9.13 4.10
CA THR A 37 14.75 9.12 5.56
C THR A 37 13.92 10.30 6.07
N GLU A 38 13.92 11.42 5.33
CA GLU A 38 13.21 12.63 5.70
C GLU A 38 11.84 12.70 5.02
N ASN A 39 10.79 13.03 5.80
CA ASN A 39 9.41 13.25 5.34
C ASN A 39 8.81 12.09 4.52
N SER A 40 9.08 10.83 4.90
CA SER A 40 8.50 9.63 4.29
C SER A 40 7.40 9.00 5.13
N VAL A 41 6.47 8.32 4.46
CA VAL A 41 5.43 7.51 5.11
C VAL A 41 6.00 6.15 5.47
N LEU A 42 5.99 5.81 6.75
CA LEU A 42 6.36 4.48 7.24
C LEU A 42 5.27 3.47 6.86
N VAL A 43 5.66 2.43 6.16
CA VAL A 43 4.84 1.27 5.86
C VAL A 43 5.31 0.13 6.75
N ARG A 44 4.45 -0.22 7.70
CA ARG A 44 4.71 -1.30 8.66
C ARG A 44 4.71 -2.64 7.96
N ASP A 45 3.69 -2.85 7.14
CA ASP A 45 3.33 -4.13 6.58
C ASP A 45 2.55 -3.92 5.28
N MET A 46 2.59 -4.90 4.38
CA MET A 46 1.90 -4.79 3.11
C MET A 46 1.36 -6.12 2.60
N VAL A 47 0.23 -6.04 1.91
CA VAL A 47 -0.39 -7.15 1.18
C VAL A 47 -0.71 -6.73 -0.24
N VAL A 48 -0.67 -7.69 -1.15
CA VAL A 48 -0.96 -7.50 -2.57
C VAL A 48 -2.31 -8.12 -2.91
N VAL A 49 -3.17 -7.37 -3.60
CA VAL A 49 -4.43 -7.85 -4.16
C VAL A 49 -4.25 -7.97 -5.66
N SER A 50 -4.47 -9.18 -6.19
CA SER A 50 -4.43 -9.44 -7.63
C SER A 50 -5.49 -10.44 -8.04
N LYS A 51 -6.33 -10.09 -9.02
CA LYS A 51 -7.39 -10.98 -9.53
C LYS A 51 -6.89 -12.26 -10.17
N ASP A 52 -5.66 -12.27 -10.67
CA ASP A 52 -5.04 -13.45 -11.28
C ASP A 52 -4.47 -14.45 -10.25
N GLY A 53 -4.54 -14.12 -8.95
CA GLY A 53 -4.05 -14.97 -7.87
C GLY A 53 -2.54 -14.91 -7.64
N THR A 54 -1.81 -14.01 -8.32
CA THR A 54 -0.37 -13.83 -8.10
C THR A 54 -0.05 -13.02 -6.82
N GLY A 55 -1.04 -12.35 -6.24
CA GLY A 55 -0.95 -11.62 -4.98
C GLY A 55 -1.28 -12.47 -3.74
N ASN A 56 -1.41 -11.81 -2.59
CA ASN A 56 -1.85 -12.44 -1.34
C ASN A 56 -3.36 -12.75 -1.34
N PHE A 57 -4.15 -11.86 -1.96
CA PHE A 57 -5.61 -11.95 -2.02
C PHE A 57 -6.11 -11.66 -3.43
N THR A 58 -7.31 -12.12 -3.76
CA THR A 58 -7.99 -11.83 -5.04
C THR A 58 -9.04 -10.74 -4.92
N ILE A 59 -9.49 -10.45 -3.70
CA ILE A 59 -10.51 -9.43 -3.40
C ILE A 59 -10.01 -8.46 -2.31
N ILE A 60 -10.50 -7.22 -2.35
CA ILE A 60 -10.02 -6.14 -1.47
C ILE A 60 -10.50 -6.34 -0.03
N ASN A 61 -11.72 -6.86 0.14
CA ASN A 61 -12.29 -7.07 1.48
C ASN A 61 -11.46 -8.05 2.33
N ASP A 62 -10.92 -9.12 1.74
CA ASP A 62 -10.08 -10.08 2.48
C ASP A 62 -8.76 -9.44 2.93
N ALA A 63 -8.17 -8.59 2.09
CA ALA A 63 -6.98 -7.83 2.46
C ALA A 63 -7.24 -6.87 3.63
N LEU A 64 -8.44 -6.28 3.71
CA LEU A 64 -8.84 -5.43 4.84
C LEU A 64 -9.05 -6.24 6.13
N VAL A 65 -9.59 -7.46 6.03
CA VAL A 65 -9.73 -8.37 7.18
C VAL A 65 -8.36 -8.69 7.77
N ALA A 66 -7.35 -8.92 6.92
CA ALA A 66 -5.97 -9.20 7.34
C ALA A 66 -5.26 -8.00 8.01
N ALA A 67 -5.73 -6.78 7.79
CA ALA A 67 -5.13 -5.60 8.40
C ALA A 67 -5.26 -5.62 9.93
N PRO A 68 -4.26 -5.11 10.68
CA PRO A 68 -4.35 -5.01 12.13
C PRO A 68 -5.47 -4.06 12.58
N ILE A 69 -5.98 -4.27 13.80
CA ILE A 69 -6.97 -3.40 14.45
C ILE A 69 -6.28 -2.48 15.46
N ASN A 70 -6.80 -1.26 15.64
CA ASN A 70 -6.39 -0.31 16.69
C ASN A 70 -4.88 0.02 16.73
N THR A 71 -4.24 0.17 15.56
CA THR A 71 -2.82 0.54 15.46
C THR A 71 -2.55 1.99 15.82
N ASN A 72 -1.35 2.30 16.34
CA ASN A 72 -0.89 3.68 16.49
C ASN A 72 -0.32 4.20 15.16
N ILE A 73 -0.45 5.51 14.89
CA ILE A 73 0.15 6.14 13.70
C ILE A 73 1.68 6.01 13.68
N THR A 74 2.31 5.92 14.86
CA THR A 74 3.77 5.72 14.98
C THR A 74 4.23 4.35 14.51
N ASP A 75 3.33 3.37 14.48
CA ASP A 75 3.64 2.00 14.03
C ASP A 75 3.74 1.93 12.49
N GLY A 76 3.23 2.95 11.79
CA GLY A 76 3.19 3.02 10.34
C GLY A 76 1.89 2.48 9.75
N TYR A 77 1.77 2.63 8.43
CA TYR A 77 0.59 2.26 7.66
C TYR A 77 0.61 0.77 7.29
N PHE A 78 -0.58 0.18 7.24
CA PHE A 78 -0.81 -1.10 6.57
C PHE A 78 -1.15 -0.83 5.11
N MET A 79 -0.29 -1.26 4.19
CA MET A 79 -0.47 -1.02 2.76
C MET A 79 -1.22 -2.17 2.09
N ILE A 80 -2.26 -1.84 1.34
CA ILE A 80 -2.91 -2.75 0.40
C ILE A 80 -2.53 -2.27 -1.01
N TYR A 81 -1.69 -3.06 -1.69
CA TYR A 81 -1.27 -2.80 -3.05
C TYR A 81 -2.21 -3.53 -4.02
N VAL A 82 -2.93 -2.79 -4.86
CA VAL A 82 -3.96 -3.35 -5.76
C VAL A 82 -3.40 -3.38 -7.18
N VAL A 83 -3.15 -4.58 -7.68
CA VAL A 83 -2.72 -4.84 -9.06
C VAL A 83 -3.84 -4.47 -10.03
N ALA A 84 -3.46 -4.02 -11.23
CA ALA A 84 -4.38 -3.60 -12.28
C ALA A 84 -5.44 -4.66 -12.56
N GLY A 85 -6.69 -4.22 -12.54
CA GLY A 85 -7.85 -5.08 -12.71
C GLY A 85 -9.13 -4.32 -12.37
N VAL A 86 -10.27 -4.86 -12.81
CA VAL A 86 -11.59 -4.34 -12.45
C VAL A 86 -12.08 -5.08 -11.23
N TYR A 87 -12.30 -4.43 -10.09
CA TYR A 87 -12.79 -5.04 -8.85
C TYR A 87 -14.21 -4.58 -8.55
N ASP A 88 -15.21 -5.39 -8.91
CA ASP A 88 -16.63 -5.12 -8.66
C ASP A 88 -17.00 -5.52 -7.22
N GLU A 89 -16.62 -4.69 -6.25
CA GLU A 89 -16.79 -4.96 -4.83
C GLU A 89 -17.29 -3.73 -4.07
N TYR A 90 -18.17 -3.95 -3.09
CA TYR A 90 -18.46 -2.95 -2.07
C TYR A 90 -17.43 -3.08 -0.94
N VAL A 91 -16.61 -2.04 -0.77
CA VAL A 91 -15.56 -2.01 0.26
C VAL A 91 -16.02 -1.15 1.44
N SER A 92 -16.08 -1.75 2.62
CA SER A 92 -16.37 -1.06 3.88
C SER A 92 -15.19 -1.20 4.83
N ILE A 93 -14.69 -0.07 5.34
CA ILE A 93 -13.58 -0.05 6.30
C ILE A 93 -14.13 0.27 7.67
N ASP A 94 -14.00 -0.68 8.60
CA ASP A 94 -14.39 -0.47 9.98
C ASP A 94 -13.57 0.66 10.62
N LYS A 95 -14.20 1.46 11.49
CA LYS A 95 -13.54 2.58 12.18
C LYS A 95 -12.34 2.16 13.04
N THR A 96 -12.26 0.88 13.40
CA THR A 96 -11.16 0.27 14.18
C THR A 96 -9.94 -0.06 13.32
N LYS A 97 -10.09 -0.13 11.99
CA LYS A 97 -9.01 -0.37 11.02
C LYS A 97 -8.34 0.97 10.70
N LEU A 98 -7.44 1.38 11.59
CA LEU A 98 -6.70 2.63 11.47
C LEU A 98 -5.49 2.48 10.55
N ASN A 99 -5.03 3.60 9.98
CA ASN A 99 -3.78 3.69 9.21
C ASN A 99 -3.71 2.75 7.99
N ILE A 100 -4.84 2.52 7.32
CA ILE A 100 -4.87 1.79 6.05
C ILE A 100 -4.44 2.72 4.92
N MET A 101 -3.53 2.25 4.07
CA MET A 101 -3.11 2.93 2.84
C MET A 101 -3.36 2.02 1.65
N MET A 102 -4.15 2.48 0.69
CA MET A 102 -4.40 1.75 -0.56
C MET A 102 -3.64 2.42 -1.71
N ILE A 103 -2.85 1.64 -2.45
CA ILE A 103 -2.10 2.09 -3.63
C ILE A 103 -2.45 1.15 -4.78
N GLY A 104 -2.96 1.71 -5.88
CA GLY A 104 -3.14 0.96 -7.12
C GLY A 104 -1.85 0.90 -7.93
N GLU A 105 -1.73 -0.10 -8.80
CA GLU A 105 -0.62 -0.23 -9.76
C GLU A 105 -0.47 0.99 -10.70
N GLY A 106 -1.55 1.76 -10.85
CA GLY A 106 -1.56 3.04 -11.54
C GLY A 106 -1.75 2.90 -13.06
N ILE A 107 -2.15 4.01 -13.68
CA ILE A 107 -2.54 4.08 -15.11
C ILE A 107 -1.31 4.06 -16.05
N ARG A 108 -0.08 4.05 -15.51
CA ARG A 108 1.16 4.21 -16.29
C ARG A 108 1.67 2.96 -17.01
N LYS A 109 0.95 1.83 -16.94
CA LYS A 109 1.14 0.71 -17.87
C LYS A 109 0.13 0.84 -19.02
N GLN A 110 0.55 1.49 -20.09
CA GLN A 110 -0.09 1.43 -21.42
C GLN A 110 0.94 0.92 -22.42
#